data_AF-A0A944XPS6-F1
#
_entry.id   AF-A0A944XPS6-F1
#
_cell.length_a   1.000
_cell.length_b   1.000
_cell.length_c   1.000
_cell.angle_alpha   90.00
_cell.angle_beta   90.00
_cell.angle_gamma   90.00
#
_symmetry.space_group_name_H-M   'P 1'
#
loop_
_entity.id
_entity.type
_entity.pdbx_description
1 polymer ?
#
loop_
_entity_poly.entity_id
_entity_poly.type
_entity_poly.pdbx_seq_one_letter_code
_entity_poly.pdbx_strand_id
1 'polypeptide(L)'
;MDKVISILFALFCFATATLSNSIMGAGMWFWVILLTGLFVAVSAYMPNLIIVGAFLAGLLAGVSICAVLLGLVAATIGGSFRLDGPEAMLLTLFFCIAICGTIIAIRYKNKSNRIEP
;
A
#
# COMPACT_ATOMS: atom_id res chain seq x y z
N MET A 1 -12.94 6.83 12.37
CA MET A 1 -12.51 7.17 10.99
C MET A 1 -11.31 6.32 10.56
N ASP A 2 -10.40 5.97 11.47
CA ASP A 2 -9.24 5.10 11.19
C ASP A 2 -9.61 3.73 10.60
N LYS A 3 -10.72 3.13 11.07
CA LYS A 3 -11.24 1.85 10.55
C LYS A 3 -11.61 1.93 9.07
N VAL A 4 -12.25 3.02 8.63
CA VAL A 4 -12.67 3.20 7.23
C VAL A 4 -11.45 3.33 6.33
N ILE A 5 -10.44 4.09 6.74
CA ILE A 5 -9.20 4.27 5.98
C ILE A 5 -8.43 2.94 5.90
N SER A 6 -8.41 2.16 6.98
CA SER A 6 -7.78 0.84 7.02
C SER A 6 -8.49 -0.17 6.11
N ILE A 7 -9.83 -0.17 6.08
CA ILE A 7 -10.63 -0.98 5.15
C ILE A 7 -10.39 -0.55 3.70
N LEU A 8 -10.35 0.76 3.44
CA LEU A 8 -10.09 1.30 2.10
C LEU A 8 -8.68 0.93 1.61
N PHE A 9 -7.67 0.99 2.50
CA PHE A 9 -6.31 0.54 2.22
C PHE A 9 -6.25 -0.95 1.87
N ALA A 10 -6.98 -1.79 2.62
CA ALA A 10 -7.06 -3.22 2.33
C ALA A 10 -7.75 -3.50 0.98
N LEU A 11 -8.76 -2.71 0.62
CA LEU A 11 -9.43 -2.82 -0.68
C LEU A 11 -8.48 -2.45 -1.83
N PHE A 12 -7.67 -1.40 -1.67
CA PHE A 12 -6.61 -1.07 -2.62
C PHE A 12 -5.52 -2.15 -2.70
N CYS A 13 -5.11 -2.73 -1.58
CA CYS A 13 -4.17 -3.86 -1.57
C CYS A 13 -4.74 -5.08 -2.29
N PHE A 14 -6.02 -5.40 -2.08
CA PHE A 14 -6.67 -6.52 -2.75
C PHE A 14 -6.76 -6.29 -4.27
N ALA A 15 -7.15 -5.09 -4.70
CA ALA A 15 -7.17 -4.71 -6.11
C ALA A 15 -5.78 -4.73 -6.74
N THR A 16 -4.75 -4.29 -6.00
CA THR A 16 -3.35 -4.32 -6.49
C THR A 16 -2.84 -5.75 -6.59
N ALA A 17 -3.18 -6.61 -5.64
CA ALA A 17 -2.83 -8.02 -5.66
C ALA A 17 -3.49 -8.71 -6.87
N THR A 18 -4.79 -8.56 -7.09
CA THR A 18 -5.46 -9.16 -8.25
C THR A 18 -4.88 -8.67 -9.58
N LEU A 19 -4.57 -7.38 -9.69
CA LEU A 19 -3.95 -6.82 -10.90
C LEU A 19 -2.51 -7.32 -11.09
N SER A 20 -1.72 -7.41 -10.01
CA SER A 20 -0.36 -7.95 -10.02
C SER A 20 -0.34 -9.41 -10.47
N ASN A 21 -1.31 -10.21 -10.02
CA ASN A 21 -1.46 -11.61 -10.42
C ASN A 21 -1.71 -11.75 -11.93
N SER A 22 -2.45 -10.81 -12.53
CA SER A 22 -2.75 -10.84 -13.97
C SER A 22 -1.55 -10.43 -14.85
N ILE A 23 -0.62 -9.62 -14.32
CA ILE A 23 0.54 -9.12 -15.10
C ILE A 23 1.78 -10.00 -14.90
N MET A 24 2.12 -10.32 -13.65
CA MET A 24 3.35 -11.05 -13.29
C MET A 24 3.10 -12.51 -12.89
N GLY A 25 1.84 -12.96 -12.87
CA GLY A 25 1.45 -14.28 -12.37
C GLY A 25 1.35 -14.33 -10.83
N ALA A 26 1.01 -15.52 -10.29
CA ALA A 26 0.88 -15.77 -8.86
C ALA A 26 2.25 -15.86 -8.15
N GLY A 27 3.00 -14.77 -8.18
CA GLY A 27 4.31 -14.65 -7.54
C GLY A 27 4.24 -14.35 -6.04
N MET A 28 5.40 -14.32 -5.38
CA MET A 28 5.51 -13.99 -3.94
C MET A 28 4.90 -12.61 -3.60
N TRP A 29 5.00 -11.64 -4.50
CA TRP A 29 4.51 -10.27 -4.29
C TRP A 29 2.98 -10.19 -4.16
N PHE A 30 2.24 -11.05 -4.85
CA PHE A 30 0.79 -11.17 -4.70
C PHE A 30 0.42 -11.48 -3.25
N TRP A 31 1.06 -12.52 -2.69
CA TRP A 31 0.83 -12.97 -1.33
C TRP A 31 1.26 -11.94 -0.29
N VAL A 32 2.39 -11.26 -0.51
CA VAL A 32 2.89 -10.23 0.42
C VAL A 32 1.90 -9.06 0.49
N ILE A 33 1.44 -8.53 -0.64
CA ILE A 33 0.51 -7.38 -0.68
C ILE A 33 -0.85 -7.77 -0.08
N LEU A 34 -1.34 -8.99 -0.37
CA LEU A 34 -2.62 -9.47 0.13
C LEU A 34 -2.60 -9.73 1.65
N LEU A 35 -1.56 -10.41 2.15
CA LEU A 35 -1.42 -10.69 3.58
C LEU A 35 -1.20 -9.40 4.39
N THR A 36 -0.41 -8.46 3.87
CA THR A 36 -0.21 -7.16 4.54
C THR A 36 -1.50 -6.34 4.56
N GLY A 37 -2.25 -6.26 3.46
CA GLY A 37 -3.54 -5.59 3.42
C GLY A 37 -4.55 -6.19 4.41
N LEU A 38 -4.65 -7.52 4.46
CA LEU A 38 -5.53 -8.23 5.40
C LEU A 38 -5.12 -7.98 6.85
N PHE A 39 -3.82 -8.07 7.14
CA PHE A 39 -3.29 -7.84 8.48
C PHE A 39 -3.57 -6.41 8.97
N VAL A 40 -3.40 -5.42 8.10
CA VAL A 40 -3.73 -4.01 8.40
C VAL A 40 -5.22 -3.86 8.69
N ALA A 41 -6.12 -4.48 7.90
CA ALA A 41 -7.56 -4.44 8.18
C ALA A 41 -7.93 -5.08 9.52
N VAL A 42 -7.36 -6.25 9.85
CA VAL A 42 -7.61 -6.94 11.13
C VAL A 42 -7.07 -6.13 12.31
N SER A 43 -5.92 -5.48 12.14
CA SER A 43 -5.32 -4.63 13.18
C SER A 43 -6.21 -3.44 13.57
N ALA A 44 -7.16 -3.03 12.72
CA ALA A 44 -8.12 -1.97 13.03
C ALA A 44 -9.18 -2.38 14.06
N TYR A 45 -9.34 -3.68 14.33
CA TYR A 45 -10.29 -4.23 15.31
C TYR A 45 -9.66 -4.52 16.68
N MET A 46 -8.33 -4.70 16.75
CA MET A 46 -7.61 -4.97 17.99
C MET A 46 -6.68 -3.80 18.38
N PRO A 47 -6.93 -3.09 19.49
CA PRO A 47 -6.15 -1.90 19.85
C PRO A 47 -4.67 -2.17 20.11
N ASN A 48 -4.29 -3.39 20.53
CA ASN A 48 -2.88 -3.75 20.75
C ASN A 48 -2.11 -4.00 19.45
N LEU A 49 -2.78 -4.40 18.37
CA LEU A 49 -2.12 -4.69 17.08
C LEU A 49 -2.06 -3.47 16.15
N ILE A 50 -2.75 -2.38 16.49
CA ILE A 50 -2.82 -1.19 15.63
C ILE A 50 -1.44 -0.55 15.38
N ILE A 51 -0.52 -0.70 16.33
CA ILE A 51 0.87 -0.22 16.23
C ILE A 51 1.61 -0.97 15.12
N VAL A 52 1.51 -2.29 15.16
CA VAL A 52 2.15 -3.20 14.20
C VAL A 52 1.53 -3.01 12.82
N GLY A 53 0.20 -2.90 12.76
CA GLY A 53 -0.53 -2.60 11.52
C GLY A 53 -0.14 -1.27 10.89
N ALA A 54 -0.04 -0.19 11.69
CA ALA A 54 0.39 1.12 11.20
C ALA A 54 1.85 1.09 10.69
N PHE A 55 2.73 0.37 11.38
CA PHE A 55 4.12 0.20 10.94
C PHE A 55 4.21 -0.56 9.61
N LEU A 56 3.48 -1.67 9.46
CA LEU A 56 3.40 -2.43 8.21
C LEU A 56 2.80 -1.61 7.07
N ALA A 57 1.75 -0.84 7.33
CA ALA A 57 1.15 0.06 6.33
C ALA A 57 2.15 1.14 5.88
N GLY A 58 2.93 1.70 6.81
CA GLY A 58 4.00 2.64 6.51
C GLY A 58 5.13 2.01 5.70
N LEU A 59 5.54 0.79 6.04
CA LEU A 59 6.57 0.06 5.30
C LEU A 59 6.12 -0.24 3.86
N LEU A 60 4.88 -0.71 3.69
CA LEU A 60 4.29 -0.96 2.37
C LEU A 60 4.15 0.34 1.57
N ALA A 61 3.81 1.46 2.23
CA ALA A 61 3.79 2.77 1.58
C ALA A 61 5.19 3.17 1.08
N GLY A 62 6.23 2.95 1.88
CA GLY A 62 7.62 3.20 1.46
C GLY A 62 8.02 2.36 0.24
N VAL A 63 7.76 1.05 0.28
CA VAL A 63 8.00 0.15 -0.86
C VAL A 63 7.21 0.60 -2.08
N SER A 64 5.96 1.03 -1.89
CA SER A 64 5.10 1.52 -2.96
C SER A 64 5.65 2.79 -3.62
N ILE A 65 6.16 3.75 -2.83
CA ILE A 65 6.80 4.96 -3.38
C ILE A 65 8.02 4.57 -4.21
N CYS A 66 8.86 3.65 -3.71
CA CYS A 66 9.99 3.14 -4.48
C CYS A 66 9.54 2.46 -5.78
N ALA A 67 8.47 1.66 -5.74
CA ALA A 67 7.91 1.00 -6.92
C ALA A 67 7.40 2.01 -7.97
N VAL A 68 6.72 3.08 -7.54
CA VAL A 68 6.28 4.16 -8.43
C VAL A 68 7.46 4.89 -9.06
N LEU A 69 8.48 5.23 -8.26
CA LEU A 69 9.68 5.90 -8.77
C LEU A 69 10.45 5.02 -9.77
N LEU A 70 10.65 3.74 -9.45
CA LEU A 70 11.29 2.78 -10.35
C LEU A 70 10.46 2.54 -11.61
N GLY A 71 9.13 2.46 -11.50
CA GLY A 71 8.23 2.36 -12.64
C GLY A 71 8.29 3.58 -13.56
N LEU A 72 8.38 4.78 -12.98
CA LEU A 72 8.52 6.02 -13.74
C LEU A 72 9.90 6.13 -14.41
N VAL A 73 10.97 5.72 -13.73
CA VAL A 73 12.33 5.64 -14.30
C VAL A 73 12.40 4.61 -15.42
N ALA A 74 11.73 3.46 -15.27
CA ALA A 74 11.61 2.48 -16.33
C ALA A 74 10.86 3.05 -17.55
N ALA A 75 9.82 3.85 -17.33
CA ALA A 75 9.08 4.52 -18.40
C ALA A 75 9.92 5.58 -19.13
N THR A 76 10.76 6.33 -18.42
CA THR A 76 11.63 7.36 -19.04
C THR A 76 12.81 6.76 -19.80
N ILE A 77 13.42 5.68 -19.28
CA ILE A 77 14.54 5.00 -19.94
C ILE A 77 14.04 4.12 -21.10
N GLY A 78 12.87 3.50 -20.96
CA GLY A 78 12.29 2.63 -21.98
C GLY A 78 11.81 3.37 -23.24
N GLY A 79 11.88 4.71 -23.29
CA GLY A 79 11.51 5.54 -24.44
C GLY A 79 10.03 5.47 -24.84
N SER A 80 9.24 4.67 -24.13
CA SER A 80 7.82 4.45 -24.37
C SER A 80 7.02 5.13 -23.28
N PHE A 81 6.52 6.33 -23.57
CA PHE A 81 5.40 6.93 -22.83
C PHE A 81 4.10 6.13 -22.98
N ARG A 82 4.13 4.98 -23.67
CA ARG A 82 3.05 4.00 -23.66
C ARG A 82 3.37 2.99 -22.58
N LEU A 83 3.05 3.34 -21.34
CA LEU A 83 2.78 2.31 -20.35
C LEU A 83 1.52 1.59 -20.81
N ASP A 84 1.60 0.26 -20.93
CA ASP A 84 0.44 -0.54 -21.29
C ASP A 84 -0.69 -0.36 -20.25
N GLY A 85 -1.94 -0.52 -20.65
CA GLY A 85 -3.10 -0.20 -19.80
C GLY A 85 -3.04 -0.82 -18.38
N PRO A 86 -2.68 -2.12 -18.24
CA PRO A 86 -2.62 -2.80 -16.95
C PRO A 86 -1.52 -2.27 -16.03
N GLU A 87 -0.34 -1.96 -16.56
CA GLU A 87 0.83 -1.51 -15.79
C GLU A 87 0.66 -0.06 -15.30
N ALA A 88 0.02 0.81 -16.09
CA ALA A 88 -0.38 2.16 -15.65
C ALA A 88 -1.38 2.11 -14.49
N MET A 89 -2.35 1.20 -14.57
CA MET A 89 -3.33 0.98 -13.51
C MET A 89 -2.66 0.50 -12.23
N LEU A 90 -1.70 -0.42 -12.35
CA LEU A 90 -0.96 -0.98 -11.22
C LEU A 90 -0.11 0.08 -10.50
N LEU A 91 0.59 0.96 -11.23
CA LEU A 91 1.33 2.07 -10.63
C LEU A 91 0.40 3.09 -9.94
N THR A 92 -0.77 3.36 -10.53
CA THR A 92 -1.77 4.25 -9.93
C THR A 92 -2.32 3.67 -8.62
N LEU A 93 -2.58 2.37 -8.59
CA LEU A 93 -3.01 1.62 -7.40
C LEU A 93 -1.93 1.66 -6.30
N PHE A 94 -0.66 1.44 -6.65
CA PHE A 94 0.45 1.64 -5.72
C PHE A 94 0.51 3.06 -5.18
N PHE A 95 0.31 4.08 -6.02
CA PHE A 95 0.26 5.46 -5.57
C PHE A 95 -0.89 5.71 -4.56
N CYS A 96 -2.08 5.16 -4.79
CA CYS A 96 -3.18 5.22 -3.82
C CYS A 96 -2.85 4.50 -2.49
N ILE A 97 -2.19 3.34 -2.55
CA ILE A 97 -1.70 2.62 -1.36
C ILE A 97 -0.67 3.47 -0.61
N ALA A 98 0.25 4.14 -1.30
CA ALA A 98 1.25 5.01 -0.70
C ALA A 98 0.60 6.17 0.05
N ILE A 99 -0.40 6.83 -0.55
CA ILE A 99 -1.15 7.92 0.10
C ILE A 99 -1.90 7.39 1.32
N CYS A 100 -2.70 6.33 1.18
CA CYS A 100 -3.46 5.78 2.31
C CYS A 100 -2.55 5.30 3.45
N GLY A 101 -1.48 4.57 3.13
CA GLY A 101 -0.53 4.07 4.12
C GLY A 101 0.22 5.21 4.83
N THR A 102 0.60 6.27 4.11
CA THR A 102 1.21 7.46 4.71
C THR A 102 0.23 8.20 5.63
N ILE A 103 -1.04 8.34 5.25
CA ILE A 103 -2.07 8.94 6.10
C ILE A 103 -2.27 8.14 7.39
N ILE A 104 -2.32 6.81 7.30
CA ILE A 104 -2.42 5.92 8.47
C ILE A 104 -1.20 6.10 9.39
N ALA A 105 0.02 6.12 8.83
CA ALA A 105 1.26 6.30 9.58
C ALA A 105 1.32 7.67 10.28
N ILE A 106 0.94 8.76 9.61
CA ILE A 106 0.92 10.11 10.20
C ILE A 106 -0.14 10.21 11.30
N ARG A 107 -1.34 9.68 11.07
CA ARG A 107 -2.42 9.66 12.07
C ARG A 107 -2.02 8.90 13.31
N TYR A 108 -1.35 7.75 13.12
CA TYR A 108 -0.81 6.96 14.21
C TYR A 108 0.27 7.72 14.98
N LYS A 109 1.25 8.34 14.29
CA LYS A 109 2.30 9.16 14.93
C LYS A 109 1.71 10.28 15.79
N ASN A 110 0.70 10.98 15.26
CA ASN A 110 0.00 12.05 15.97
C ASN A 110 -0.80 11.52 17.19
N LYS A 111 -1.37 10.32 17.09
CA LYS A 111 -2.06 9.66 18.22
C LYS A 111 -1.08 9.20 19.29
N SER A 112 0.09 8.68 18.91
CA SER A 112 1.15 8.28 19.85
C SER A 112 1.70 9.49 20.61
N ASN A 113 1.94 10.60 19.91
CA ASN A 113 2.47 11.84 20.51
C ASN A 113 1.47 12.56 21.43
N ARG A 114 0.19 12.15 21.42
CA ARG A 114 -0.84 12.61 22.37
C ARG A 114 -0.86 11.81 23.67
N ILE A 115 -0.16 10.67 23.74
CA ILE A 115 -0.18 9.73 24.86
C ILE A 115 1.09 9.87 25.72
N GLU A 116 2.18 10.41 25.14
CA GLU A 116 3.37 10.85 25.87
C GLU A 116 3.32 12.38 26.01
N PRO A 117 3.31 12.94 27.23
CA PRO A 117 3.29 14.38 27.49
C PRO A 117 4.64 15.07 27.18
#